data_AF-A0A383C4D6-F1
#
_entry.id   AF-A0A383C4D6-F1
#
_cell.length_a   1.000
_cell.length_b   1.000
_cell.length_c   1.000
_cell.angle_alpha   90.00
_cell.angle_beta   90.00
_cell.angle_gamma   90.00
#
_symmetry.space_group_name_H-M   'P 1'
#
loop_
_entity.id
_entity.type
_entity.pdbx_description
1 polymer ?
#
loop_
_entity_poly.entity_id
_entity_poly.type
_entity_poly.pdbx_seq_one_letter_code
_entity_poly.pdbx_strand_id
1 'polypeptide(L)'
;MKTFSAKAEEVKRDWFLVDADGKTLGRLATEVASRLRGKHKAEYTPHVDTGDYIVIVNAAKVTVTGNKYNDKMYHHHTGYVGNLKSVPFKDLIS
;
A
#
# COMPACT_ATOMS: atom_id res chain seq x y z
N MET A 1 13.23 19.07 28.56
CA MET A 1 13.52 18.87 27.12
C MET A 1 12.23 18.42 26.45
N LYS A 2 11.86 19.00 25.30
CA LYS A 2 10.67 18.57 24.53
C LYS A 2 11.09 17.58 23.45
N THR A 3 10.28 16.56 23.22
CA THR A 3 10.49 15.61 22.11
C THR A 3 10.41 16.34 20.78
N PHE A 4 11.27 15.97 19.84
CA PHE A 4 11.23 16.49 18.48
C PHE A 4 9.88 16.15 17.81
N SER A 5 9.35 17.11 17.07
CA SER A 5 8.18 16.93 16.21
C SER A 5 8.52 17.54 14.86
N ALA A 6 8.42 16.75 13.80
CA ALA A 6 8.64 17.25 12.45
C ALA A 6 7.63 18.36 12.12
N LYS A 7 8.05 19.34 11.31
CA LYS A 7 7.16 20.35 10.72
C LYS A 7 6.88 19.98 9.29
N ALA A 8 5.62 20.04 8.86
CA ALA A 8 5.20 19.61 7.53
C ALA A 8 5.96 20.32 6.38
N GLU A 9 6.36 21.57 6.58
CA GLU A 9 7.10 22.40 5.62
C GLU A 9 8.57 21.98 5.43
N GLU A 10 9.16 21.36 6.45
CA GLU A 10 10.58 20.97 6.47
C GLU A 10 10.78 19.49 6.10
N VAL A 11 9.69 18.72 5.99
CA VAL A 11 9.74 17.29 5.64
C VAL A 11 10.28 17.11 4.23
N LYS A 12 11.43 16.44 4.13
CA LYS A 12 11.97 15.94 2.87
C LYS A 12 11.29 14.63 2.46
N ARG A 13 10.79 14.58 1.24
CA ARG A 13 10.15 13.42 0.63
C ARG A 13 10.89 13.05 -0.64
N ASP A 14 11.40 11.83 -0.70
CA ASP A 14 12.12 11.32 -1.86
C ASP A 14 11.18 10.50 -2.75
N TRP A 15 11.62 10.20 -3.98
CA TRP A 15 10.90 9.38 -4.93
C TRP A 15 11.56 8.01 -5.11
N PHE A 16 10.75 6.96 -5.03
CA PHE A 16 11.19 5.58 -5.24
C PHE A 16 10.37 4.90 -6.33
N LEU A 17 11.05 4.09 -7.15
CA LEU A 17 10.44 3.21 -8.14
C LEU A 17 10.54 1.76 -7.64
N VAL A 18 9.41 1.05 -7.62
CA VAL A 18 9.32 -0.33 -7.11
C VAL A 18 8.70 -1.22 -8.17
N ASP A 19 9.41 -2.30 -8.52
CA ASP A 19 8.89 -3.34 -9.41
C ASP A 19 8.13 -4.41 -8.62
N ALA A 20 6.86 -4.62 -8.96
CA ALA A 20 5.99 -5.60 -8.32
C ALA A 20 6.11 -7.01 -8.93
N ASP A 21 6.84 -7.19 -10.03
CA ASP A 21 6.98 -8.48 -10.71
C ASP A 21 7.56 -9.55 -9.77
N GLY A 22 6.87 -10.68 -9.66
CA GLY A 22 7.25 -11.80 -8.79
C GLY A 22 7.08 -11.55 -7.29
N LYS A 23 6.76 -10.33 -6.84
CA LYS A 23 6.66 -9.99 -5.42
C LYS A 23 5.31 -10.45 -4.84
N THR A 24 5.34 -11.00 -3.63
CA THR A 24 4.10 -11.39 -2.94
C THR A 24 3.34 -10.15 -2.47
N LEU A 25 2.08 -10.01 -2.93
CA LEU A 25 1.24 -8.82 -2.71
C LEU A 25 1.26 -8.28 -1.28
N GLY A 26 1.00 -9.15 -0.29
CA GLY A 26 0.92 -8.73 1.11
C GLY A 26 2.26 -8.21 1.65
N ARG A 27 3.37 -8.87 1.32
CA ARG A 27 4.71 -8.48 1.78
C ARG A 27 5.13 -7.14 1.17
N LEU A 28 4.88 -6.97 -0.13
CA LEU A 28 5.13 -5.71 -0.83
C LEU A 28 4.31 -4.57 -0.24
N ALA A 29 3.01 -4.79 -0.05
CA ALA A 29 2.09 -3.77 0.47
C ALA A 29 2.48 -3.30 1.88
N THR A 30 2.93 -4.20 2.75
CA THR A 30 3.38 -3.83 4.11
C THR A 30 4.60 -2.92 4.09
N GLU A 31 5.61 -3.24 3.28
CA GLU A 31 6.81 -2.40 3.15
C GLU A 31 6.49 -1.03 2.54
N VAL A 32 5.68 -1.01 1.48
CA VAL A 32 5.20 0.22 0.84
C VAL A 32 4.43 1.09 1.84
N ALA A 33 3.49 0.52 2.60
CA ALA A 33 2.74 1.27 3.61
C ALA A 33 3.63 1.81 4.74
N SER A 34 4.66 1.08 5.15
CA SER A 34 5.64 1.53 6.14
C SER A 34 6.41 2.76 5.66
N ARG A 35 6.82 2.76 4.39
CA ARG A 35 7.52 3.88 3.75
C ARG A 35 6.62 5.07 3.46
N LEU A 36 5.40 4.85 2.97
CA LEU A 36 4.39 5.90 2.78
C LEU A 36 4.06 6.61 4.09
N ARG A 37 4.13 5.93 5.23
CA ARG A 37 3.93 6.55 6.55
C ARG A 37 5.19 7.22 7.10
N GLY A 38 6.36 7.00 6.51
CA GLY A 38 7.64 7.53 7.00
C GLY A 38 8.22 6.79 8.21
N LYS A 39 7.71 5.60 8.57
CA LYS A 39 8.15 4.85 9.76
C LYS A 39 9.63 4.45 9.77
N HIS A 40 10.27 4.47 8.62
CA HIS A 40 11.69 4.17 8.45
C HIS A 40 12.59 5.39 8.74
N LYS A 41 12.03 6.61 8.82
CA LYS A 41 12.76 7.84 9.14
C LYS A 41 12.76 8.08 10.65
N ALA A 42 13.90 8.51 11.19
CA ALA A 42 14.04 8.84 12.61
C ALA A 42 13.15 10.03 13.03
N GLU A 43 12.77 10.87 12.08
CA GLU A 43 11.91 12.05 12.25
C GLU A 43 10.40 11.71 12.26
N TYR A 44 10.05 10.41 12.23
CA TYR A 44 8.67 9.95 12.20
C TYR A 44 7.84 10.61 13.30
N THR A 45 6.83 11.35 12.87
CA THR A 45 5.90 12.06 13.74
C THR A 45 4.48 11.62 13.38
N PRO A 46 3.70 10.98 14.27
CA PRO A 46 2.45 10.32 13.89
C PRO A 46 1.38 11.22 13.24
N HIS A 47 1.40 12.52 13.56
CA HIS A 47 0.43 13.50 13.05
C HIS A 47 0.92 14.24 11.79
N VAL A 48 2.17 14.00 11.36
CA VAL A 48 2.76 14.59 10.15
C VAL A 48 3.08 13.49 9.16
N ASP A 49 2.66 13.68 7.91
CA ASP A 49 3.10 12.81 6.82
C ASP A 49 4.59 13.04 6.53
N THR A 50 5.42 12.09 6.95
CA THR A 50 6.88 12.08 6.75
C THR A 50 7.32 11.07 5.69
N GLY A 51 6.37 10.50 4.95
CA GLY A 51 6.60 9.45 3.97
C GLY A 51 7.37 9.89 2.73
N ASP A 52 7.60 8.91 1.87
CA ASP A 52 8.20 9.09 0.55
C ASP A 52 7.19 8.74 -0.56
N TYR A 53 7.41 9.29 -1.74
CA TYR A 53 6.62 8.95 -2.91
C TYR A 53 7.09 7.63 -3.49
N ILE A 54 6.15 6.73 -3.80
CA ILE A 54 6.44 5.40 -4.31
C ILE A 54 5.64 5.17 -5.58
N VAL A 55 6.35 4.94 -6.68
CA VAL A 55 5.78 4.53 -7.95
C VAL A 55 5.94 3.02 -8.08
N ILE A 56 4.83 2.31 -8.26
CA ILE A 56 4.84 0.85 -8.43
C ILE A 56 4.60 0.53 -9.90
N VAL A 57 5.50 -0.24 -10.50
CA VAL A 57 5.40 -0.74 -11.88
C VAL A 57 5.13 -2.24 -11.90
N ASN A 58 4.61 -2.74 -13.04
CA ASN A 58 4.24 -4.14 -13.24
C ASN A 58 3.27 -4.70 -12.18
N ALA A 59 2.35 -3.88 -11.67
CA ALA A 59 1.40 -4.29 -10.63
C ALA A 59 0.56 -5.51 -11.01
N ALA A 60 0.24 -5.68 -12.30
CA ALA A 60 -0.48 -6.85 -12.82
C ALA A 60 0.26 -8.19 -12.63
N LYS A 61 1.58 -8.16 -12.42
CA LYS A 61 2.42 -9.37 -12.25
C LYS A 61 2.70 -9.72 -10.78
N VAL A 62 1.99 -9.09 -9.86
CA VAL A 62 2.13 -9.36 -8.42
C VAL A 62 1.67 -10.79 -8.10
N THR A 63 2.40 -11.47 -7.21
CA THR A 63 2.13 -12.88 -6.89
C THR A 63 1.29 -13.03 -5.62
N VAL A 64 0.48 -14.08 -5.58
CA VAL A 64 -0.23 -14.55 -4.39
C VAL A 64 0.03 -16.04 -4.19
N THR A 65 0.07 -16.49 -2.94
CA THR A 65 0.44 -17.87 -2.60
C THR A 65 -0.76 -18.81 -2.59
N GLY A 66 -0.58 -20.06 -3.01
CA GLY A 66 -1.62 -21.10 -2.98
C GLY A 66 -2.81 -20.78 -3.88
N ASN A 67 -4.01 -21.23 -3.49
CA ASN A 67 -5.23 -21.06 -4.30
C ASN A 67 -5.82 -19.64 -4.26
N LYS A 68 -5.16 -18.70 -3.59
CA LYS A 68 -5.64 -17.30 -3.45
C LYS A 68 -5.85 -16.60 -4.78
N TYR A 69 -5.16 -17.04 -5.84
CA TYR A 69 -5.39 -16.47 -7.18
C TYR A 69 -6.84 -16.67 -7.65
N ASN A 70 -7.42 -17.84 -7.37
CA ASN A 70 -8.79 -18.17 -7.76
C ASN A 70 -9.80 -17.85 -6.66
N ASP A 71 -9.45 -18.12 -5.40
CA ASP A 71 -10.43 -18.16 -4.30
C ASP A 71 -10.58 -16.82 -3.56
N LYS A 72 -9.64 -15.88 -3.73
CA LYS A 72 -9.69 -14.61 -3.00
C LYS A 72 -10.74 -13.69 -3.62
N MET A 73 -11.79 -13.39 -2.85
CA MET A 73 -12.85 -12.48 -3.25
C MET A 73 -12.65 -11.07 -2.67
N TYR A 74 -12.88 -10.05 -3.50
CA TYR A 74 -12.93 -8.64 -3.13
C TYR A 74 -14.38 -8.20 -3.09
N HIS A 75 -14.86 -7.84 -1.90
CA HIS A 75 -16.22 -7.41 -1.69
C HIS A 75 -16.29 -5.89 -1.56
N HIS A 76 -17.23 -5.27 -2.25
CA HIS A 76 -17.60 -3.88 -2.00
C HIS A 76 -19.12 -3.74 -2.05
N HIS A 77 -19.66 -2.84 -1.23
CA HIS A 77 -21.08 -2.54 -1.19
C HIS A 77 -21.33 -1.17 -1.82
N THR A 78 -22.36 -1.06 -2.66
CA THR A 78 -22.66 0.19 -3.37
C THR A 78 -23.38 1.24 -2.52
N GLY A 79 -23.90 0.84 -1.36
CA GLY A 79 -24.70 1.69 -0.46
C GLY A 79 -26.20 1.44 -0.55
N TYR A 80 -26.69 0.78 -1.61
CA TYR A 80 -28.09 0.40 -1.76
C TYR A 80 -28.39 -0.98 -1.18
N VAL A 81 -29.60 -1.17 -0.65
CA VAL A 81 -30.03 -2.45 -0.05
C VAL A 81 -29.84 -3.62 -1.03
N GLY A 82 -29.16 -4.67 -0.56
CA GLY A 82 -28.94 -5.90 -1.32
C GLY A 82 -27.83 -5.83 -2.37
N ASN A 83 -27.11 -4.71 -2.51
CA ASN A 83 -26.09 -4.53 -3.56
C ASN A 83 -24.66 -4.77 -3.06
N LEU A 84 -24.39 -5.98 -2.58
CA LEU A 84 -23.03 -6.51 -2.40
C LEU A 84 -22.47 -6.97 -3.75
N LYS A 85 -21.29 -6.46 -4.12
CA LYS A 85 -20.56 -6.86 -5.32
C LYS A 85 -19.28 -7.58 -4.92
N SER A 86 -18.96 -8.65 -5.63
CA SER A 86 -17.82 -9.52 -5.35
C SER A 86 -17.02 -9.75 -6.62
N VAL A 87 -15.71 -9.53 -6.58
CA VAL A 87 -14.80 -9.74 -7.72
C VAL A 87 -13.66 -10.65 -7.27
N PRO A 88 -13.37 -11.77 -7.94
CA PRO A 88 -12.24 -12.62 -7.59
C PRO A 88 -10.91 -11.94 -7.96
N PHE A 89 -9.83 -12.28 -7.26
CA PHE A 89 -8.51 -11.69 -7.48
C PHE A 89 -8.04 -11.81 -8.93
N LYS A 90 -8.24 -12.99 -9.55
CA LYS A 90 -7.91 -13.23 -10.96
C LYS A 90 -8.51 -12.17 -11.90
N ASP A 91 -9.76 -11.77 -11.69
CA ASP A 91 -10.47 -10.85 -12.59
C ASP A 91 -10.10 -9.39 -12.26
N LEU A 92 -9.67 -9.12 -11.02
CA LEU A 92 -9.21 -7.80 -10.59
C LEU A 92 -7.81 -7.45 -11.15
N ILE A 93 -6.96 -8.46 -11.32
CA ILE A 93 -5.55 -8.29 -11.73
C ILE A 93 -5.34 -8.49 -13.25
N SER A 94 -6.37 -8.98 -13.95
CA SER A 94 -6.39 -9.20 -15.40
C SER A 94 -6.58 -7.91 -16.20
#